data_AF-A0A0C3BRN2-F1
#
_entry.id   AF-A0A0C3BRN2-F1
#
_cell.length_a   1.000
_cell.length_b   1.000
_cell.length_c   1.000
_cell.angle_alpha   90.00
_cell.angle_beta   90.00
_cell.angle_gamma   90.00
#
_symmetry.space_group_name_H-M   'P 1'
#
loop_
_entity.id
_entity.type
_entity.pdbx_description
1 polymer ?
#
loop_
_entity_poly.entity_id
_entity_poly.type
_entity_poly.pdbx_seq_one_letter_code
_entity_poly.pdbx_strand_id
1 'polypeptide(L)'
;MSFPNPYEAPEDFFQFLKTLNVDIALTMFLHSRSQPLPGPNSQFKEDVAQMWCEWMDLLLGKLSRAQGSHDHRDAISALHELCTKAIGNVEIQLASQKALDEAEARKMEEDCKRIDEMARLEAEREEKEKADALRLMKEEEASIKVAECELERKKKALRNAQKAAEVFVDNAVDEDEDEDMLSVSIAGEQGVPKAMTKRQAEEETRKKLEQAIHPTLCTACEKNNEATCTGPVGYSCNVCWKMKKSCSNGGHHHTRVKEEPMSPPKKRKAYSMSGSNLIGTIDPFDEADIPKG
;
A
#
# COMPACT_ATOMS: atom_id res chain seq x y z
N MET A 1 25.28 -31.92 54.07
CA MET A 1 24.26 -30.87 54.26
C MET A 1 23.53 -30.72 52.95
N SER A 2 22.20 -30.59 52.97
CA SER A 2 21.45 -30.29 51.73
C SER A 2 21.69 -28.83 51.35
N PHE A 3 21.90 -28.54 50.07
CA PHE A 3 21.97 -27.17 49.55
C PHE A 3 20.58 -26.71 49.08
N PRO A 4 20.31 -25.39 49.00
CA PRO A 4 19.02 -24.87 48.52
C PRO A 4 18.77 -25.22 47.05
N ASN A 5 17.52 -25.50 46.67
CA ASN A 5 17.17 -25.78 45.28
C ASN A 5 17.17 -24.46 44.47
N PRO A 6 17.93 -24.33 43.37
CA PRO A 6 17.99 -23.10 42.58
C PRO A 6 16.66 -22.68 41.94
N TYR A 7 15.71 -23.62 41.77
CA TYR A 7 14.39 -23.34 41.22
C TYR A 7 13.38 -22.88 42.26
N GLU A 8 13.46 -23.42 43.49
CA GLU A 8 12.49 -23.16 44.55
C GLU A 8 12.91 -22.00 45.45
N ALA A 9 14.21 -21.85 45.69
CA ALA A 9 14.79 -20.84 46.57
C ALA A 9 16.03 -20.18 45.92
N PRO A 10 15.86 -19.41 44.83
CA PRO A 10 16.98 -18.84 44.08
C PRO A 10 17.82 -17.86 44.90
N GLU A 11 17.21 -17.10 45.81
CA GLU A 11 17.94 -16.20 46.71
C GLU A 11 18.79 -16.94 47.73
N ASP A 12 18.27 -18.02 48.33
CA ASP A 12 19.04 -18.84 49.28
C ASP A 12 20.17 -19.58 48.57
N PHE A 13 19.91 -20.08 47.36
CA PHE A 13 20.94 -20.69 46.51
C PHE A 13 22.03 -19.68 46.14
N PHE A 14 21.66 -18.42 45.84
CA PHE A 14 22.62 -17.35 45.58
C PHE A 14 23.51 -17.04 46.78
N GLN A 15 22.94 -16.94 47.99
CA GLN A 15 23.72 -16.74 49.21
C GLN A 15 24.64 -17.95 49.47
N PHE A 16 24.13 -19.17 49.26
CA PHE A 16 24.94 -20.38 49.35
C PHE A 16 26.12 -20.35 48.37
N LEU A 17 25.91 -19.98 47.09
CA LEU A 17 26.98 -19.84 46.11
C LEU A 17 28.06 -18.82 46.53
N LYS A 18 27.68 -17.71 47.20
CA LYS A 18 28.66 -16.78 47.76
C LYS A 18 29.54 -17.42 48.83
N THR A 19 28.98 -18.30 49.67
CA THR A 19 29.76 -19.00 50.70
C THR A 19 30.75 -20.00 50.13
N LEU A 20 30.50 -20.52 48.91
CA LEU A 20 31.41 -21.42 48.21
C LEU A 20 32.64 -20.70 47.65
N ASN A 21 32.60 -19.37 47.52
CA ASN A 21 33.68 -18.56 46.95
C ASN A 21 34.11 -19.03 45.53
N VAL A 22 33.13 -19.42 44.71
CA VAL A 22 33.33 -19.83 43.30
C VAL A 22 32.78 -18.74 42.38
N ASP A 23 33.61 -17.76 42.03
CA ASP A 23 33.21 -16.57 41.25
C ASP A 23 32.52 -16.92 39.93
N ILE A 24 32.99 -17.98 39.26
CA ILE A 24 32.40 -18.43 38.00
C ILE A 24 30.96 -18.93 38.20
N ALA A 25 30.67 -19.62 39.30
CA ALA A 25 29.33 -20.10 39.61
C ALA A 25 28.38 -18.94 39.95
N LEU A 26 28.88 -17.94 40.69
CA LEU A 26 28.12 -16.72 41.00
C LEU A 26 27.78 -15.93 39.73
N THR A 27 28.78 -15.69 38.88
CA THR A 27 28.63 -14.98 37.60
C THR A 27 27.62 -15.69 36.71
N MET A 28 27.73 -17.01 36.60
CA MET A 28 26.84 -17.82 35.78
C MET A 28 25.40 -17.82 36.30
N PHE A 29 25.18 -17.90 37.61
CA PHE A 29 23.85 -17.81 38.20
C PHE A 29 23.22 -16.42 38.01
N LEU A 30 23.99 -15.34 38.11
CA LEU A 30 23.49 -13.99 37.83
C LEU A 30 23.14 -13.82 36.35
N HIS A 31 23.96 -14.37 35.45
CA HIS A 31 23.70 -14.30 34.02
C HIS A 31 22.48 -15.13 33.62
N SER A 32 22.28 -16.30 34.24
CA SER A 32 21.09 -17.14 33.99
C SER A 32 19.79 -16.44 34.40
N ARG A 33 19.81 -15.64 35.47
CA ARG A 33 18.68 -14.78 35.89
C ARG A 33 18.42 -13.61 34.94
N SER A 34 19.41 -13.22 34.15
CA SER A 34 19.32 -12.14 33.17
C SER A 34 18.89 -12.67 31.80
N GLN A 35 18.13 -13.77 31.78
CA GLN A 35 17.65 -14.40 30.56
C GLN A 35 16.93 -13.37 29.68
N PRO A 36 17.15 -13.39 28.35
CA PRO A 36 16.38 -12.57 27.44
C PRO A 36 14.88 -12.84 27.63
N LEU A 37 14.08 -11.78 27.59
CA LEU A 37 12.63 -11.88 27.63
C LEU A 37 12.06 -11.56 26.24
N PRO A 38 11.03 -12.28 25.78
CA PRO A 38 10.31 -11.92 24.57
C PRO A 38 9.79 -10.49 24.66
N GLY A 39 9.86 -9.75 23.55
CA GLY A 39 9.27 -8.43 23.43
C GLY A 39 7.74 -8.46 23.36
N PRO A 40 7.09 -7.30 23.13
CA PRO A 40 5.63 -7.17 23.08
C PRO A 40 4.93 -8.10 22.08
N ASN A 41 5.64 -8.51 21.02
CA ASN A 41 5.15 -9.41 19.99
C ASN A 41 5.45 -10.89 20.27
N SER A 42 5.83 -11.24 21.51
CA SER A 42 6.29 -12.58 21.89
C SER A 42 7.53 -13.04 21.11
N GLN A 43 8.30 -12.10 20.55
CA GLN A 43 9.50 -12.36 19.77
C GLN A 43 10.75 -11.96 20.55
N PHE A 44 11.77 -12.80 20.50
CA PHE A 44 13.10 -12.43 20.94
C PHE A 44 13.72 -11.44 19.98
N LYS A 45 14.52 -10.54 20.54
CA LYS A 45 15.59 -9.89 19.79
C LYS A 45 16.66 -10.94 19.53
N GLU A 46 16.75 -11.40 18.29
CA GLU A 46 17.60 -12.54 17.91
C GLU A 46 19.06 -12.32 18.34
N ASP A 47 19.60 -11.14 18.08
CA ASP A 47 20.95 -10.72 18.43
C ASP A 47 21.22 -10.82 19.94
N VAL A 48 20.30 -10.31 20.76
CA VAL A 48 20.43 -10.31 22.22
C VAL A 48 20.35 -11.74 22.76
N ALA A 49 19.39 -12.53 22.28
CA ALA A 49 19.17 -13.88 22.77
C ALA A 49 20.27 -14.84 22.33
N GLN A 50 20.75 -14.72 21.09
CA GLN A 50 21.88 -15.48 20.58
C GLN A 50 23.16 -15.16 21.36
N MET A 51 23.46 -13.87 21.56
CA MET A 51 24.61 -13.44 22.35
C MET A 51 24.52 -13.99 23.78
N TRP A 52 23.35 -13.92 24.42
CA TRP A 52 23.16 -14.49 25.75
C TRP A 52 23.45 -16.01 25.78
N CYS A 53 22.97 -16.78 24.80
CA CYS A 53 23.27 -18.22 24.72
C CYS A 53 24.78 -18.47 24.59
N GLU A 54 25.47 -17.76 23.70
CA GLU A 54 26.93 -17.89 23.49
C GLU A 54 27.73 -17.56 24.76
N TRP A 55 27.33 -16.50 25.48
CA TRP A 55 27.93 -16.15 26.76
C TRP A 55 27.66 -17.21 27.84
N MET A 56 26.45 -17.74 27.89
CA MET A 56 26.10 -18.82 28.81
C MET A 56 26.87 -20.12 28.52
N ASP A 57 27.06 -20.50 27.26
CA ASP A 57 27.88 -21.66 26.86
C ASP A 57 29.35 -21.48 27.25
N LEU A 58 29.90 -20.28 27.06
CA LEU A 58 31.26 -19.95 27.50
C LEU A 58 31.41 -20.10 29.03
N LEU A 59 30.42 -19.62 29.78
CA LEU A 59 30.39 -19.74 31.25
C LEU A 59 30.22 -21.21 31.67
N LEU A 60 29.37 -21.98 31.00
CA LEU A 60 29.17 -23.41 31.23
C LEU A 60 30.48 -24.17 31.03
N GLY A 61 31.18 -23.93 29.93
CA GLY A 61 32.49 -24.55 29.67
C GLY A 61 33.55 -24.19 30.71
N LYS A 62 33.51 -22.98 31.28
CA LYS A 62 34.38 -22.60 32.41
C LYS A 62 33.97 -23.28 33.71
N LEU A 63 32.68 -23.39 33.99
CA LEU A 63 32.14 -24.05 35.17
C LEU A 63 32.48 -25.55 35.18
N SER A 64 32.36 -26.24 34.05
CA SER A 64 32.72 -27.66 33.93
C SER A 64 34.19 -27.92 34.24
N ARG A 65 35.09 -26.97 33.92
CA ARG A 65 36.52 -27.06 34.30
C ARG A 65 36.77 -26.83 35.79
N ALA A 66 35.92 -26.05 36.45
CA ALA A 66 35.99 -25.78 37.89
C ALA A 66 35.39 -26.91 38.75
N GLN A 67 34.64 -27.84 38.15
CA GLN A 67 33.95 -28.96 38.83
C GLN A 67 34.90 -30.02 39.44
N GLY A 68 36.22 -29.88 39.30
CA GLY A 68 37.22 -30.79 39.88
C GLY A 68 37.31 -30.75 41.41
N SER A 69 36.70 -29.78 42.09
CA SER A 69 36.63 -29.73 43.56
C SER A 69 35.46 -30.58 44.09
N HIS A 70 35.78 -31.58 44.92
CA HIS A 70 34.80 -32.54 45.45
C HIS A 70 33.77 -31.91 46.41
N ASP A 71 34.12 -30.81 47.08
CA ASP A 71 33.33 -30.25 48.19
C ASP A 71 32.07 -29.50 47.72
N HIS A 72 31.98 -29.16 46.44
CA HIS A 72 30.91 -28.30 45.88
C HIS A 72 30.24 -28.92 44.65
N ARG A 73 30.53 -30.19 44.37
CA ARG A 73 30.12 -30.88 43.14
C ARG A 73 28.61 -30.84 42.92
N ASP A 74 27.81 -31.09 43.96
CA ASP A 74 26.36 -31.20 43.81
C ASP A 74 25.72 -29.86 43.46
N ALA A 75 26.13 -28.77 44.12
CA ALA A 75 25.63 -27.43 43.85
C ALA A 75 26.07 -26.91 42.48
N ILE A 76 27.32 -27.19 42.07
CA ILE A 76 27.81 -26.89 40.73
C ILE A 76 27.03 -27.69 39.68
N SER A 77 26.70 -28.96 39.95
CA SER A 77 25.91 -29.79 39.04
C SER A 77 24.48 -29.27 38.90
N ALA A 78 23.85 -28.85 40.00
CA ALA A 78 22.51 -28.23 39.97
C ALA A 78 22.51 -26.91 39.19
N LEU A 79 23.55 -26.08 39.35
CA LEU A 79 23.72 -24.86 38.56
C LEU A 79 23.93 -25.17 37.07
N HIS A 80 24.74 -26.18 36.77
CA HIS A 80 24.97 -26.64 35.40
C HIS A 80 23.64 -27.06 34.75
N GLU A 81 22.83 -27.88 35.42
CA GLU A 81 21.52 -28.30 34.92
C GLU A 81 20.57 -27.12 34.71
N LEU A 82 20.49 -26.20 35.68
CA LEU A 82 19.70 -24.96 35.57
C LEU A 82 20.06 -24.19 34.29
N CYS A 83 21.35 -23.99 34.06
CA CYS A 83 21.83 -23.18 32.96
C CYS A 83 21.66 -23.89 31.62
N THR A 84 21.99 -25.18 31.51
CA THR A 84 21.75 -25.97 30.30
C THR A 84 20.27 -25.96 29.92
N LYS A 85 19.37 -26.08 30.89
CA LYS A 85 17.92 -25.99 30.64
C LYS A 85 17.50 -24.60 30.19
N ALA A 86 18.03 -23.54 30.80
CA ALA A 86 17.73 -22.17 30.41
C ALA A 86 18.21 -21.87 28.98
N ILE A 87 19.43 -22.28 28.62
CA ILE A 87 19.98 -22.16 27.26
C ILE A 87 19.08 -22.88 26.26
N GLY A 88 18.82 -24.18 26.49
CA GLY A 88 17.99 -24.97 25.58
C GLY A 88 16.59 -24.40 25.39
N ASN A 89 15.98 -23.83 26.43
CA ASN A 89 14.68 -23.17 26.31
C ASN A 89 14.72 -21.91 25.43
N VAL A 90 15.79 -21.11 25.49
CA VAL A 90 15.96 -19.93 24.63
C VAL A 90 16.23 -20.36 23.20
N GLU A 91 17.12 -21.34 22.98
CA GLU A 91 17.46 -21.85 21.66
C GLU A 91 16.25 -22.45 20.94
N ILE A 92 15.43 -23.24 21.64
CA ILE A 92 14.19 -23.80 21.08
C ILE A 92 13.24 -22.68 20.64
N GLN A 93 13.08 -21.65 21.46
CA GLN A 93 12.20 -20.53 21.11
C GLN A 93 12.76 -19.71 19.93
N LEU A 94 14.07 -19.47 19.89
CA LEU A 94 14.73 -18.82 18.76
C LEU A 94 14.57 -19.62 17.47
N ALA A 95 14.79 -20.93 17.52
CA ALA A 95 14.61 -21.81 16.36
C ALA A 95 13.15 -21.80 15.87
N SER A 96 12.18 -21.84 16.80
CA SER A 96 10.76 -21.73 16.46
C SER A 96 10.42 -20.38 15.83
N GLN A 97 10.99 -19.29 16.33
CA GLN A 97 10.79 -17.96 15.77
C GLN A 97 11.36 -17.86 14.36
N LYS A 98 12.60 -18.32 14.12
CA LYS A 98 13.21 -18.36 12.79
C LYS A 98 12.37 -19.15 11.79
N ALA A 99 11.86 -20.32 12.21
CA ALA A 99 11.02 -21.14 11.36
C ALA A 99 9.68 -20.44 10.99
N LEU A 100 9.11 -19.68 11.93
CA LEU A 100 7.92 -18.87 11.70
C LEU A 100 8.20 -17.73 10.72
N ASP A 101 9.27 -16.97 10.97
CA ASP A 101 9.66 -15.82 10.14
C ASP A 101 9.97 -16.27 8.70
N GLU A 102 10.68 -17.39 8.52
CA GLU A 102 10.93 -17.98 7.21
C GLU A 102 9.64 -18.45 6.51
N ALA A 103 8.70 -19.03 7.27
CA ALA A 103 7.43 -19.48 6.70
C ALA A 103 6.56 -18.30 6.25
N GLU A 104 6.55 -17.22 7.04
CA GLU A 104 5.86 -15.98 6.68
C GLU A 104 6.51 -15.33 5.45
N ALA A 105 7.84 -15.25 5.40
CA ALA A 105 8.57 -14.73 4.25
C ALA A 105 8.25 -15.52 2.96
N ARG A 106 8.27 -16.85 3.02
CA ARG A 106 7.89 -17.72 1.87
C ARG A 106 6.46 -17.47 1.42
N LYS A 107 5.52 -17.37 2.36
CA LYS A 107 4.11 -17.09 2.05
C LYS A 107 3.95 -15.74 1.36
N MET A 108 4.61 -14.70 1.86
CA MET A 108 4.56 -13.37 1.27
C MET A 108 5.16 -13.36 -0.15
N GLU A 109 6.24 -14.09 -0.39
CA GLU A 109 6.83 -14.24 -1.72
C GLU A 109 5.88 -14.94 -2.70
N GLU A 110 5.23 -16.02 -2.27
CA GLU A 110 4.22 -16.74 -3.07
C GLU A 110 2.99 -15.86 -3.36
N ASP A 111 2.51 -15.11 -2.38
CA ASP A 111 1.39 -14.19 -2.54
C ASP A 111 1.73 -13.06 -3.54
N CYS A 112 2.95 -12.50 -3.48
CA CYS A 112 3.44 -11.55 -4.48
C CYS A 112 3.49 -12.15 -5.89
N LYS A 113 4.07 -13.34 -6.05
CA LYS A 113 4.11 -14.04 -7.35
C LYS A 113 2.72 -14.28 -7.92
N ARG A 114 1.76 -14.63 -7.06
CA ARG A 114 0.36 -14.83 -7.47
C ARG A 114 -0.28 -13.52 -7.94
N ILE A 115 -0.04 -12.42 -7.24
CA ILE A 115 -0.55 -11.09 -7.63
C ILE A 115 0.03 -10.67 -8.99
N ASP A 116 1.35 -10.82 -9.16
CA ASP A 116 2.02 -10.48 -10.42
C ASP A 116 1.51 -11.33 -11.59
N GLU A 117 1.32 -12.63 -11.38
CA GLU A 117 0.78 -13.52 -12.42
C GLU A 117 -0.68 -13.19 -12.77
N MET A 118 -1.51 -12.86 -11.77
CA MET A 118 -2.88 -12.40 -12.04
C MET A 118 -2.90 -11.10 -12.85
N ALA A 119 -2.05 -10.14 -12.51
CA ALA A 119 -1.93 -8.88 -13.24
C ALA A 119 -1.45 -9.11 -14.68
N ARG A 120 -0.52 -10.03 -14.90
CA ARG A 120 -0.03 -10.41 -16.24
C ARG A 120 -1.14 -11.01 -17.10
N LEU A 121 -1.92 -11.93 -16.55
CA LEU A 121 -3.03 -12.57 -17.25
C LEU A 121 -4.17 -11.59 -17.56
N GLU A 122 -4.42 -10.63 -16.67
CA GLU A 122 -5.40 -9.57 -16.89
C GLU A 122 -4.97 -8.62 -18.01
N ALA A 123 -3.69 -8.21 -18.02
CA ALA A 123 -3.13 -7.40 -19.09
C ALA A 123 -3.15 -8.11 -20.46
N GLU A 124 -2.83 -9.41 -20.48
CA GLU A 124 -2.90 -10.23 -21.70
C GLU A 124 -4.35 -10.34 -22.22
N ARG A 125 -5.32 -10.49 -21.31
CA ARG A 125 -6.75 -10.49 -21.66
C ARG A 125 -7.18 -9.14 -22.24
N GLU A 126 -6.82 -8.05 -21.58
CA GLU A 126 -7.17 -6.70 -22.02
C GLU A 126 -6.57 -6.37 -23.40
N GLU A 127 -5.32 -6.78 -23.64
CA GLU A 127 -4.68 -6.62 -24.96
C GLU A 127 -5.41 -7.42 -26.03
N LYS A 128 -5.79 -8.66 -25.73
CA LYS A 128 -6.57 -9.50 -26.65
C LYS A 128 -7.95 -8.90 -26.95
N GLU A 129 -8.66 -8.43 -25.93
CA GLU A 129 -9.96 -7.77 -26.10
C GLU A 129 -9.85 -6.50 -26.95
N LYS A 130 -8.81 -5.69 -26.75
CA LYS A 130 -8.53 -4.52 -27.60
C LYS A 130 -8.22 -4.92 -29.04
N ALA A 131 -7.45 -5.97 -29.25
CA ALA A 131 -7.13 -6.47 -30.59
C ALA A 131 -8.37 -7.00 -31.32
N ASP A 132 -9.21 -7.77 -30.62
CA ASP A 132 -10.48 -8.29 -31.16
C ASP A 132 -11.47 -7.18 -31.46
N ALA A 133 -11.61 -6.18 -30.58
CA ALA A 133 -12.45 -5.00 -30.81
C ALA A 133 -11.97 -4.19 -32.04
N LEU A 134 -10.65 -4.00 -32.18
CA LEU A 134 -10.07 -3.33 -33.34
C LEU A 134 -10.32 -4.09 -34.64
N ARG A 135 -10.27 -5.43 -34.61
CA ARG A 135 -10.61 -6.27 -35.77
C ARG A 135 -12.06 -6.09 -36.16
N LEU A 136 -12.99 -6.16 -35.20
CA LEU A 136 -14.42 -5.99 -35.44
C LEU A 136 -14.73 -4.62 -36.06
N MET A 137 -14.16 -3.54 -35.50
CA MET A 137 -14.33 -2.19 -36.06
C MET A 137 -13.88 -2.07 -37.52
N LYS A 138 -12.77 -2.75 -37.90
CA LYS A 138 -12.30 -2.76 -39.30
C LYS A 138 -13.22 -3.55 -40.22
N GLU A 139 -13.77 -4.67 -39.74
CA GLU A 139 -14.75 -5.47 -40.49
C GLU A 139 -16.05 -4.68 -40.71
N GLU A 140 -16.53 -3.97 -39.69
CA GLU A 140 -17.69 -3.08 -39.78
C GLU A 140 -17.44 -1.93 -40.75
N GLU A 141 -16.27 -1.28 -40.69
CA GLU A 141 -15.90 -0.21 -41.64
C GLU A 141 -15.90 -0.70 -43.09
N ALA A 142 -15.37 -1.91 -43.33
CA ALA A 142 -15.40 -2.52 -44.65
C ALA A 142 -16.84 -2.82 -45.12
N SER A 143 -17.69 -3.33 -44.23
CA SER A 143 -19.11 -3.59 -44.50
C SER A 143 -19.88 -2.32 -44.85
N ILE A 144 -19.65 -1.23 -44.10
CA ILE A 144 -20.26 0.09 -44.37
C ILE A 144 -19.86 0.59 -45.75
N LYS A 145 -18.58 0.52 -46.13
CA LYS A 145 -18.10 0.95 -47.45
C LYS A 145 -18.78 0.18 -48.60
N VAL A 146 -19.01 -1.12 -48.41
CA VAL A 146 -19.72 -1.95 -49.40
C VAL A 146 -21.18 -1.50 -49.52
N ALA A 147 -21.86 -1.29 -48.38
CA ALA A 147 -23.24 -0.82 -48.36
C ALA A 147 -23.40 0.58 -48.98
N GLU A 148 -22.46 1.51 -48.72
CA GLU A 148 -22.43 2.84 -49.32
C GLU A 148 -22.31 2.77 -50.85
N CYS A 149 -21.41 1.92 -51.35
CA CYS A 149 -21.26 1.71 -52.79
C CYS A 149 -22.54 1.14 -53.43
N GLU A 150 -23.19 0.20 -52.77
CA GLU A 150 -24.46 -0.37 -53.25
C GLU A 150 -25.58 0.68 -53.24
N LEU A 151 -25.67 1.47 -52.18
CA LEU A 151 -26.65 2.54 -52.03
C LEU A 151 -26.46 3.62 -53.10
N GLU A 152 -25.23 3.99 -53.43
CA GLU A 152 -24.98 4.95 -54.51
C GLU A 152 -25.34 4.38 -55.89
N ARG A 153 -25.09 3.10 -56.15
CA ARG A 153 -25.57 2.41 -57.37
C ARG A 153 -27.10 2.44 -57.46
N LYS A 154 -27.81 2.13 -56.37
CA LYS A 154 -29.28 2.19 -56.30
C LYS A 154 -29.80 3.60 -56.51
N LYS A 155 -29.20 4.62 -55.90
CA LYS A 155 -29.53 6.04 -56.13
C LYS A 155 -29.37 6.44 -57.59
N LYS A 156 -28.26 6.05 -58.23
CA LYS A 156 -28.03 6.32 -59.66
C LYS A 156 -29.07 5.63 -60.54
N ALA A 157 -29.40 4.37 -60.25
CA ALA A 157 -30.45 3.65 -60.98
C ALA A 157 -31.82 4.33 -60.84
N LEU A 158 -32.17 4.78 -59.63
CA LEU A 158 -33.42 5.50 -59.38
C LEU A 158 -33.48 6.82 -60.16
N ARG A 159 -32.42 7.64 -60.13
CA ARG A 159 -32.33 8.90 -60.90
C ARG A 159 -32.50 8.64 -62.40
N ASN A 160 -31.91 7.56 -62.93
CA ASN A 160 -32.05 7.19 -64.33
C ASN A 160 -33.49 6.73 -64.66
N ALA A 161 -34.12 5.96 -63.78
CA ALA A 161 -35.51 5.51 -63.95
C ALA A 161 -36.50 6.69 -63.91
N GLN A 162 -36.29 7.65 -63.00
CA GLN A 162 -37.09 8.89 -62.94
C GLN A 162 -36.98 9.68 -64.24
N LYS A 163 -35.76 9.90 -64.76
CA LYS A 163 -35.55 10.57 -66.05
C LYS A 163 -36.22 9.84 -67.21
N ALA A 164 -36.21 8.50 -67.23
CA ALA A 164 -36.86 7.72 -68.27
C ALA A 164 -38.40 7.81 -68.20
N ALA A 165 -38.97 7.96 -67.00
CA ALA A 165 -40.41 8.16 -66.80
C ALA A 165 -40.87 9.59 -67.17
N GLU A 166 -39.99 10.58 -67.03
CA GLU A 166 -40.26 12.00 -67.34
C GLU A 166 -40.34 12.29 -68.87
N VAL A 167 -39.93 11.34 -69.73
CA VAL A 167 -39.99 11.44 -71.21
C VAL A 167 -41.43 11.27 -71.78
N PHE A 168 -42.45 11.15 -70.93
CA PHE A 168 -43.87 11.02 -71.34
C PHE A 168 -44.78 12.18 -70.90
N VAL A 169 -44.23 13.36 -70.63
CA VAL A 169 -45.06 14.57 -70.42
C VAL A 169 -44.54 15.72 -71.29
N ASP A 170 -45.01 15.78 -72.53
CA ASP A 170 -45.08 17.01 -73.32
C ASP A 170 -46.56 17.42 -73.40
N ASN A 171 -46.99 18.38 -72.58
CA ASN A 171 -47.57 19.66 -73.04
C ASN A 171 -47.99 20.58 -71.87
N ALA A 172 -47.40 21.78 -71.84
CA ALA A 172 -47.90 23.11 -71.42
C ALA A 172 -48.60 23.25 -70.04
N VAL A 173 -48.29 24.22 -69.17
CA VAL A 173 -48.43 25.68 -69.35
C VAL A 173 -47.65 26.41 -68.23
N ASP A 174 -47.30 27.66 -68.55
CA ASP A 174 -46.76 28.77 -67.76
C ASP A 174 -47.21 28.97 -66.30
N GLU A 175 -46.29 29.65 -65.60
CA GLU A 175 -46.44 30.69 -64.56
C GLU A 175 -47.56 30.58 -63.52
N ASP A 176 -47.16 30.45 -62.25
CA ASP A 176 -47.61 31.26 -61.10
C ASP A 176 -46.62 30.93 -59.96
N GLU A 177 -45.65 31.81 -59.70
CA GLU A 177 -45.69 32.77 -58.57
C GLU A 177 -46.38 32.24 -57.31
N ASP A 178 -45.56 32.16 -56.25
CA ASP A 178 -45.92 32.17 -54.83
C ASP A 178 -46.95 31.15 -54.34
N GLU A 179 -46.48 30.18 -53.54
CA GLU A 179 -46.89 30.13 -52.14
C GLU A 179 -46.09 29.07 -51.34
N ASP A 180 -45.58 29.56 -50.21
CA ASP A 180 -45.41 28.83 -48.96
C ASP A 180 -44.27 27.81 -48.81
N MET A 181 -43.16 28.38 -48.33
CA MET A 181 -42.55 28.01 -47.04
C MET A 181 -43.26 26.86 -46.30
N LEU A 182 -42.80 25.63 -46.52
CA LEU A 182 -42.82 24.59 -45.49
C LEU A 182 -41.42 23.97 -45.37
N SER A 183 -40.47 24.83 -45.01
CA SER A 183 -39.34 24.39 -44.19
C SER A 183 -39.90 23.96 -42.84
N VAL A 184 -40.34 22.71 -42.72
CA VAL A 184 -40.55 22.06 -41.43
C VAL A 184 -39.17 21.81 -40.84
N SER A 185 -38.59 22.88 -40.31
CA SER A 185 -37.67 22.80 -39.19
C SER A 185 -38.46 22.17 -38.05
N ILE A 186 -38.36 20.85 -37.88
CA ILE A 186 -38.49 20.28 -36.54
C ILE A 186 -37.23 20.73 -35.79
N ALA A 187 -37.27 22.01 -35.40
CA ALA A 187 -36.62 22.51 -34.21
C ALA A 187 -37.34 21.80 -33.04
N GLY A 188 -37.04 20.52 -32.87
CA GLY A 188 -37.21 19.85 -31.60
C GLY A 188 -36.22 20.53 -30.68
N GLU A 189 -36.74 21.40 -29.83
CA GLU A 189 -36.12 22.08 -28.71
C GLU A 189 -34.88 21.35 -28.18
N GLN A 190 -33.73 21.58 -28.82
CA GLN A 190 -32.48 21.62 -28.10
C GLN A 190 -32.57 22.91 -27.28
N GLY A 191 -33.17 22.78 -26.10
CA GLY A 191 -32.92 23.70 -25.02
C GLY A 191 -31.41 23.88 -24.98
N VAL A 192 -30.95 25.06 -25.36
CA VAL A 192 -29.56 25.49 -25.24
C VAL A 192 -29.07 24.95 -23.90
N PRO A 193 -28.09 24.02 -23.86
CA PRO A 193 -27.61 23.53 -22.59
C PRO A 193 -27.09 24.75 -21.87
N LYS A 194 -27.86 25.17 -20.86
CA LYS A 194 -27.55 26.31 -20.01
C LYS A 194 -26.13 26.06 -19.54
N ALA A 195 -25.18 26.87 -20.01
CA ALA A 195 -23.76 26.63 -19.80
C ALA A 195 -23.57 26.30 -18.33
N MET A 196 -23.23 25.05 -18.03
CA MET A 196 -23.15 24.60 -16.65
C MET A 196 -22.09 25.46 -15.98
N THR A 197 -22.47 26.08 -14.86
CA THR A 197 -21.49 26.80 -14.07
C THR A 197 -20.42 25.81 -13.62
N LYS A 198 -19.17 26.26 -13.47
CA LYS A 198 -18.07 25.42 -12.96
C LYS A 198 -18.47 24.62 -11.71
N ARG A 199 -19.27 25.23 -10.83
CA ARG A 199 -19.80 24.60 -9.62
C ARG A 199 -20.78 23.45 -9.91
N GLN A 200 -21.62 23.58 -10.94
CA GLN A 200 -22.54 22.51 -11.35
C GLN A 200 -21.79 21.33 -11.98
N ALA A 201 -20.77 21.61 -12.80
CA ALA A 201 -19.91 20.57 -13.36
C ALA A 201 -19.16 19.80 -12.25
N GLU A 202 -18.60 20.50 -11.26
CA GLU A 202 -17.95 19.88 -10.08
C GLU A 202 -18.93 19.09 -9.21
N GLU A 203 -20.17 19.52 -9.07
CA GLU A 203 -21.20 18.77 -8.34
C GLU A 203 -21.58 17.48 -9.09
N GLU A 204 -21.68 17.54 -10.41
CA GLU A 204 -22.05 16.40 -11.24
C GLU A 204 -20.94 15.34 -11.28
N THR A 205 -19.68 15.75 -11.42
CA THR A 205 -18.53 14.83 -11.34
C THR A 205 -18.47 14.17 -9.96
N ARG A 206 -18.76 14.93 -8.91
CA ARG A 206 -18.80 14.42 -7.54
C ARG A 206 -19.95 13.45 -7.28
N LYS A 207 -21.11 13.62 -7.92
CA LYS A 207 -22.23 12.65 -7.86
C LYS A 207 -21.91 11.34 -8.58
N LYS A 208 -21.00 11.36 -9.57
CA LYS A 208 -20.53 10.17 -10.28
C LYS A 208 -19.50 9.36 -9.46
N LEU A 209 -18.92 9.94 -8.42
CA LEU A 209 -18.04 9.24 -7.49
C LEU A 209 -18.87 8.37 -6.53
N GLU A 210 -18.32 7.20 -6.19
CA GLU A 210 -18.90 6.26 -5.24
C GLU A 210 -19.19 6.96 -3.90
N GLN A 211 -20.47 6.96 -3.50
CA GLN A 211 -20.93 7.60 -2.27
C GLN A 211 -20.84 6.63 -1.10
N ALA A 212 -20.29 7.09 0.02
CA ALA A 212 -20.28 6.37 1.28
C ALA A 212 -21.00 7.16 2.38
N ILE A 213 -21.67 6.42 3.26
CA ILE A 213 -22.14 6.94 4.55
C ILE A 213 -20.96 6.77 5.51
N HIS A 214 -20.43 7.88 6.03
CA HIS A 214 -19.40 7.80 7.06
C HIS A 214 -20.02 7.27 8.36
N PRO A 215 -19.34 6.36 9.08
CA PRO A 215 -19.87 5.73 10.29
C PRO A 215 -20.08 6.73 11.43
N THR A 216 -19.36 7.86 11.41
CA THR A 216 -19.51 8.95 12.36
C THR A 216 -19.89 10.24 11.64
N LEU A 217 -20.55 11.16 12.34
CA LEU A 217 -20.79 12.51 11.82
C LEU A 217 -19.50 13.33 11.89
N CYS A 218 -19.24 14.15 10.88
CA CYS A 218 -18.16 15.12 10.97
C CYS A 218 -18.62 16.34 11.78
N THR A 219 -17.68 17.12 12.33
CA THR A 219 -18.00 18.29 13.17
C THR A 219 -18.90 19.32 12.48
N ALA A 220 -18.84 19.42 11.14
CA ALA A 220 -19.73 20.31 10.40
C ALA A 220 -21.15 19.74 10.23
N CYS A 221 -21.28 18.42 10.04
CA CYS A 221 -22.57 17.73 9.98
C CYS A 221 -23.28 17.79 11.34
N GLU A 222 -22.53 17.59 12.43
CA GLU A 222 -23.05 17.69 13.79
C GLU A 222 -23.58 19.10 14.10
N LYS A 223 -22.82 20.15 13.74
CA LYS A 223 -23.24 21.55 13.92
C LYS A 223 -24.46 21.95 13.07
N ASN A 224 -24.72 21.24 11.98
CA ASN A 224 -25.85 21.49 11.09
C ASN A 224 -27.04 20.56 11.37
N ASN A 225 -27.00 19.77 12.45
CA ASN A 225 -28.05 18.79 12.81
C ASN A 225 -28.34 17.78 11.69
N GLU A 226 -27.32 17.37 10.94
CA GLU A 226 -27.46 16.38 9.87
C GLU A 226 -27.50 14.96 10.47
N ALA A 227 -28.54 14.20 10.11
CA ALA A 227 -28.73 12.83 10.62
C ALA A 227 -27.67 11.84 10.09
N THR A 228 -27.07 12.14 8.94
CA THR A 228 -26.02 11.31 8.32
C THR A 228 -24.92 12.17 7.70
N CYS A 229 -23.70 11.66 7.69
CA CYS A 229 -22.57 12.29 7.02
C CYS A 229 -22.27 11.51 5.74
N THR A 230 -22.71 12.03 4.60
CA THR A 230 -22.55 11.39 3.29
C THR A 230 -21.58 12.14 2.39
N GLY A 231 -20.78 11.40 1.63
CA GLY A 231 -19.89 11.96 0.63
C GLY A 231 -19.11 10.90 -0.15
N PRO A 232 -18.34 11.32 -1.16
CA PRO A 232 -17.51 10.39 -1.91
C PRO A 232 -16.35 9.87 -1.07
N VAL A 233 -15.98 8.61 -1.26
CA VAL A 233 -14.86 7.97 -0.55
C VAL A 233 -13.56 8.74 -0.81
N GLY A 234 -12.87 9.13 0.27
CA GLY A 234 -11.62 9.90 0.19
C GLY A 234 -11.79 11.41 0.01
N TYR A 235 -13.02 11.94 -0.04
CA TYR A 235 -13.31 13.36 -0.20
C TYR A 235 -14.09 13.92 1.00
N SER A 236 -14.15 15.26 1.08
CA SER A 236 -14.99 15.96 2.06
C SER A 236 -16.46 15.57 1.89
N CYS A 237 -17.24 15.48 2.98
CA CYS A 237 -18.68 15.19 2.91
C CYS A 237 -19.47 16.29 2.19
N ASN A 238 -20.71 16.01 1.79
CA ASN A 238 -21.55 16.93 1.00
C ASN A 238 -21.77 18.28 1.68
N VAL A 239 -21.89 18.27 3.01
CA VAL A 239 -22.05 19.47 3.84
C VAL A 239 -20.75 20.27 3.89
N CYS A 240 -19.64 19.62 4.21
CA CYS A 240 -18.31 20.23 4.26
C CYS A 240 -17.92 20.85 2.91
N TRP A 241 -18.21 20.16 1.80
CA TRP A 241 -17.92 20.64 0.46
C TRP A 241 -18.75 21.87 0.09
N LYS A 242 -20.07 21.86 0.34
CA LYS A 242 -20.93 23.03 0.12
C LYS A 242 -20.48 24.24 0.94
N MET A 243 -19.94 23.99 2.14
CA MET A 243 -19.41 25.02 3.04
C MET A 243 -17.95 25.38 2.79
N LYS A 244 -17.26 24.70 1.86
CA LYS A 244 -15.81 24.85 1.62
C LYS A 244 -14.97 24.68 2.91
N LYS A 245 -15.36 23.74 3.78
CA LYS A 245 -14.67 23.38 5.02
C LYS A 245 -14.05 21.98 4.93
N SER A 246 -12.94 21.78 5.65
CA SER A 246 -12.29 20.48 5.71
C SER A 246 -13.20 19.49 6.45
N CYS A 247 -13.28 18.26 5.98
CA CYS A 247 -14.07 17.22 6.61
C CYS A 247 -13.17 16.40 7.53
N SER A 248 -13.56 16.23 8.79
CA SER A 248 -12.85 15.36 9.74
C SER A 248 -12.88 13.88 9.34
N ASN A 249 -13.84 13.48 8.51
CA ASN A 249 -14.11 12.07 8.19
C ASN A 249 -13.65 11.67 6.78
N GLY A 250 -13.01 12.58 6.04
CA GLY A 250 -12.54 12.30 4.69
C GLY A 250 -11.82 13.49 4.06
N GLY A 251 -10.51 13.33 3.86
CA GLY A 251 -9.72 13.96 2.80
C GLY A 251 -9.56 15.47 2.77
N HIS A 252 -8.31 15.92 2.58
CA HIS A 252 -7.92 17.31 2.34
C HIS A 252 -8.79 17.99 1.27
N HIS A 253 -9.06 19.28 1.45
CA HIS A 253 -9.48 20.12 0.34
C HIS A 253 -8.49 20.01 -0.81
N HIS A 254 -8.98 19.89 -2.05
CA HIS A 254 -8.16 20.29 -3.19
C HIS A 254 -7.73 21.75 -2.95
N THR A 255 -6.49 21.94 -2.52
CA THR A 255 -5.79 23.18 -2.79
C THR A 255 -5.91 23.41 -4.28
N ARG A 256 -6.52 24.55 -4.63
CA ARG A 256 -6.67 25.08 -5.97
C ARG A 256 -5.36 24.86 -6.74
N VAL A 257 -5.28 23.81 -7.55
CA VAL A 257 -4.16 23.57 -8.47
C VAL A 257 -4.16 24.78 -9.39
N LYS A 258 -3.14 25.61 -9.23
CA LYS A 258 -2.85 26.69 -10.16
C LYS A 258 -2.34 25.99 -11.41
N GLU A 259 -3.18 25.87 -12.44
CA GLU A 259 -2.76 25.38 -13.75
C GLU A 259 -1.56 26.23 -14.20
N GLU A 260 -0.40 25.60 -14.28
CA GLU A 260 0.80 26.16 -14.85
C GLU A 260 0.70 26.04 -16.38
N PRO A 261 0.79 27.13 -17.16
CA PRO A 261 0.60 27.04 -18.60
C PRO A 261 1.80 26.37 -19.26
N MET A 262 1.55 25.25 -19.93
CA MET A 262 2.48 24.60 -20.87
C MET A 262 2.92 25.60 -21.95
N SER A 263 4.22 25.86 -22.05
CA SER A 263 4.87 26.33 -23.28
C SER A 263 6.34 25.87 -23.35
N PRO A 264 6.91 25.69 -24.56
CA PRO A 264 7.95 24.70 -24.83
C PRO A 264 9.38 25.21 -24.56
N PRO A 265 10.37 24.32 -24.32
CA PRO A 265 11.70 24.73 -23.87
C PRO A 265 12.54 25.28 -25.03
N LYS A 266 12.96 26.54 -24.91
CA LYS A 266 14.05 27.12 -25.72
C LYS A 266 15.35 27.15 -24.91
N LYS A 267 16.30 26.32 -25.37
CA LYS A 267 17.76 26.49 -25.42
C LYS A 267 18.53 27.00 -24.18
N ARG A 268 19.44 26.12 -23.72
CA ARG A 268 20.84 26.31 -23.29
C ARG A 268 21.15 27.45 -22.29
N LYS A 269 21.71 27.06 -21.14
CA LYS A 269 23.02 27.54 -20.65
C LYS A 269 23.63 26.53 -19.69
N ALA A 270 24.88 26.15 -19.98
CA ALA A 270 25.74 25.40 -19.09
C ALA A 270 26.25 26.32 -17.98
N TYR A 271 26.26 25.84 -16.74
CA TYR A 271 27.24 26.23 -15.73
C TYR A 271 27.66 24.98 -14.97
N SER A 272 28.94 24.65 -15.11
CA SER A 272 29.70 23.82 -14.20
C SER A 272 30.13 24.70 -13.03
N MET A 273 30.06 24.20 -11.79
CA MET A 273 31.12 24.32 -10.78
C MET A 273 30.75 23.59 -9.48
N SER A 274 31.66 22.68 -9.12
CA SER A 274 32.13 22.27 -7.79
C SER A 274 31.44 22.84 -6.54
N GLY A 275 31.08 21.94 -5.63
CA GLY A 275 30.64 22.27 -4.28
C GLY A 275 30.47 21.02 -3.41
N SER A 276 31.57 20.35 -3.13
CA SER A 276 31.72 19.33 -2.09
C SER A 276 31.33 19.89 -0.72
N ASN A 277 30.42 19.22 0.00
CA ASN A 277 30.33 19.28 1.45
C ASN A 277 30.14 17.86 2.00
N LEU A 278 31.23 17.34 2.57
CA LEU A 278 31.26 16.18 3.46
C LEU A 278 30.53 16.54 4.76
N ILE A 279 29.57 15.72 5.16
CA ILE A 279 28.91 15.82 6.46
C ILE A 279 29.58 14.81 7.40
N GLY A 280 30.26 15.34 8.42
CA GLY A 280 30.41 14.70 9.73
C GLY A 280 31.62 13.80 9.93
N THR A 281 32.77 14.38 10.27
CA THR A 281 33.82 13.70 11.03
C THR A 281 33.31 13.50 12.47
N ILE A 282 33.30 12.26 12.95
CA ILE A 282 33.04 11.93 14.37
C ILE A 282 34.41 11.91 15.06
N ASP A 283 34.60 12.80 16.04
CA ASP A 283 35.79 12.78 16.90
C ASP A 283 35.76 11.53 17.80
N PRO A 284 36.91 10.88 18.03
CA PRO A 284 37.02 9.76 18.97
C PRO A 284 36.87 10.27 20.41
N PHE A 285 36.05 9.57 21.20
CA PHE A 285 35.87 9.81 22.63
C PHE A 285 37.17 9.52 23.41
N ASP A 286 37.52 10.44 24.29
CA ASP A 286 38.69 10.39 25.17
C ASP A 286 38.44 9.41 26.33
N GLU A 287 39.35 8.45 26.51
CA GLU A 287 39.22 7.28 27.40
C GLU A 287 39.54 7.59 28.88
N ALA A 288 39.24 8.82 29.33
CA ALA A 288 39.58 9.31 30.67
C ALA A 288 38.38 9.49 31.63
N ASP A 289 37.13 9.37 31.15
CA ASP A 289 35.92 9.63 31.94
C ASP A 289 35.06 8.37 32.20
N ILE A 290 35.70 7.25 32.56
CA ILE A 290 34.98 6.08 33.11
C ILE A 290 35.19 6.04 34.63
N PRO A 291 34.13 6.26 35.45
CA PRO A 291 34.21 6.10 36.89
C PRO A 291 34.44 4.62 37.24
N LYS A 292 35.48 4.34 38.03
CA LYS A 292 35.64 3.03 38.67
C LYS A 292 34.61 2.89 39.80
N GLY A 293 33.67 1.96 39.61
CA GLY A 293 32.72 1.48 40.62
C GLY A 293 32.48 0.01 40.42
#